data_AF-A0A7J9L871-F1
#
_entry.id   AF-A0A7J9L871-F1
#
_cell.length_a   1.000
_cell.length_b   1.000
_cell.length_c   1.000
_cell.angle_alpha   90.00
_cell.angle_beta   90.00
_cell.angle_gamma   90.00
#
_symmetry.space_group_name_H-M   'P 1'
#
loop_
_entity.id
_entity.type
_entity.pdbx_description
1 polymer ?
#
loop_
_entity_poly.entity_id
_entity_poly.type
_entity_poly.pdbx_seq_one_letter_code
_entity_poly.pdbx_strand_id
1 'polypeptide(L)'
;MPAYTGSPLTCERLQAMEELKWKFFHRLFRPNQPNGVELDPAMKAMEDLEQDACRCYWDNAEQHSNHRFVRMMPADGCFIVELLRELKHNFQCAPFVKRWMLPTLRWDLIMLENQLPLFVLQKLFELTKGSEESRTCLEQLALCFFNPLLQSQRDARAVNAQGIQNTLHFLDLFRKSILPSL
;
A
#
# COMPACT_ATOMS: atom_id res chain seq x y z
N MET A 1 7.35 10.55 -36.63
CA MET A 1 7.52 10.06 -35.24
C MET A 1 7.19 11.22 -34.30
N PRO A 2 6.10 11.19 -33.52
CA PRO A 2 5.85 12.23 -32.54
C PRO A 2 6.55 11.88 -31.22
N ALA A 3 7.31 12.85 -30.69
CA ALA A 3 7.89 12.78 -29.36
C ALA A 3 6.76 12.87 -28.32
N TYR A 4 6.70 11.90 -27.41
CA TYR A 4 5.86 11.96 -26.21
C TYR A 4 6.45 13.01 -25.26
N THR A 5 6.12 14.28 -25.45
CA THR A 5 6.28 15.30 -24.41
C THR A 5 5.09 15.18 -23.47
N GLY A 6 5.31 14.67 -22.25
CA GLY A 6 4.27 14.57 -21.22
C GLY A 6 3.59 15.92 -20.98
N SER A 7 2.26 15.91 -20.83
CA SER A 7 1.47 17.12 -20.59
C SER A 7 1.89 17.80 -19.27
N PRO A 8 1.92 19.14 -19.16
CA PRO A 8 2.23 19.85 -17.91
C PRO A 8 1.40 19.36 -16.72
N LEU A 9 0.12 19.04 -16.98
CA LEU A 9 -0.81 18.49 -15.97
C LEU A 9 -0.38 17.12 -15.44
N THR A 10 0.33 16.31 -16.22
CA THR A 10 0.86 15.02 -15.75
C THR A 10 2.07 15.19 -14.83
N CYS A 11 2.89 16.21 -15.06
CA CYS A 11 4.02 16.55 -14.20
C CYS A 11 3.56 17.09 -12.84
N GLU A 12 2.57 18.00 -12.83
CA GLU A 12 2.00 18.53 -11.58
C GLU A 12 1.32 17.44 -10.72
N ARG A 13 0.62 16.49 -11.36
CA ARG A 13 0.00 15.37 -10.65
C ARG A 13 1.03 14.43 -10.04
N LEU A 14 2.11 14.17 -10.77
CA LEU A 14 3.22 13.35 -10.27
C LEU A 14 3.88 14.03 -9.06
N GLN A 15 4.17 15.33 -9.15
CA GLN A 15 4.74 16.09 -8.05
C GLN A 15 3.81 16.09 -6.82
N ALA A 16 2.51 16.28 -7.01
CA ALA A 16 1.55 16.23 -5.91
C ALA A 16 1.48 14.84 -5.24
N MET A 17 1.72 13.76 -6.00
CA MET A 17 1.79 12.40 -5.46
C MET A 17 3.05 12.21 -4.60
N GLU A 18 4.19 12.68 -5.08
CA GLU A 18 5.45 12.64 -4.33
C GLU A 18 5.37 13.48 -3.05
N GLU A 19 4.79 14.68 -3.11
CA GLU A 19 4.54 15.49 -1.92
C GLU A 19 3.63 14.79 -0.90
N LEU A 20 2.61 14.05 -1.38
CA LEU A 20 1.73 13.28 -0.52
C LEU A 20 2.50 12.15 0.17
N LYS A 21 3.31 11.39 -0.56
CA LYS A 21 4.19 10.35 0.00
C LYS A 21 5.10 10.91 1.09
N TRP A 22 5.75 12.04 0.83
CA TRP A 22 6.62 12.70 1.82
C TRP A 22 5.88 13.16 3.07
N LYS A 23 4.66 13.71 2.94
CA LYS A 23 3.83 14.10 4.10
C LYS A 23 3.52 12.89 5.00
N PHE A 24 3.18 11.76 4.38
CA PHE A 24 2.87 10.52 5.08
C PHE A 24 4.12 9.96 5.78
N PHE A 25 5.23 9.88 5.06
CA PHE A 25 6.52 9.43 5.59
C PHE A 25 6.96 10.27 6.80
N HIS A 26 6.96 11.60 6.67
CA HIS A 26 7.35 12.49 7.77
C HIS A 26 6.40 12.43 8.96
N ARG A 27 5.10 12.19 8.74
CA ARG A 27 4.15 12.04 9.83
C ARG A 27 4.41 10.75 10.61
N LEU A 28 4.72 9.66 9.91
CA LEU A 28 4.92 8.35 10.50
C LEU A 28 6.24 8.24 11.28
N PHE A 29 7.33 8.73 10.69
CA PHE A 29 8.69 8.61 11.24
C PHE A 29 9.18 9.89 11.95
N ARG A 30 8.25 10.68 12.48
CA ARG A 30 8.58 11.97 13.10
C ARG A 30 9.34 11.75 14.41
N PRO A 31 10.56 12.29 14.58
CA PRO A 31 11.29 12.18 15.83
C PRO A 31 10.47 12.82 16.97
N ASN A 32 10.33 12.12 18.10
CA ASN A 32 9.69 12.59 19.34
C ASN A 32 8.15 12.74 19.32
N GLN A 33 7.42 12.06 18.44
CA GLN A 33 5.98 11.86 18.68
C GLN A 33 5.74 10.67 19.61
N PRO A 34 4.82 10.78 20.60
CA PRO A 34 4.51 9.68 21.52
C PRO A 34 4.00 8.41 20.83
N ASN A 35 3.56 8.51 19.57
CA ASN A 35 3.11 7.40 18.73
C ASN A 35 3.91 7.28 17.42
N GLY A 36 5.08 7.91 17.32
CA GLY A 36 5.93 7.82 16.13
C GLY A 36 6.53 6.42 15.99
N VAL A 37 6.68 5.95 14.75
CA VAL A 37 7.33 4.66 14.47
C VAL A 37 8.83 4.88 14.36
N GLU A 38 9.61 4.01 15.00
CA GLU A 38 11.06 4.03 14.83
C GLU A 38 11.42 3.55 13.41
N LEU A 39 12.27 4.30 12.72
CA LEU A 39 12.66 3.97 11.34
C LEU A 39 13.55 2.73 11.28
N ASP A 40 14.44 2.54 12.26
CA ASP A 40 15.42 1.44 12.23
C ASP A 40 14.78 0.04 12.31
N PRO A 41 13.78 -0.22 13.18
CA PRO A 41 13.05 -1.49 13.16
C PRO A 41 12.30 -1.76 11.85
N ALA A 42 11.73 -0.72 11.24
CA ALA A 42 11.06 -0.85 9.94
C ALA A 42 12.08 -1.19 8.84
N MET A 43 13.22 -0.49 8.78
CA MET A 43 14.30 -0.76 7.83
C MET A 43 14.82 -2.19 7.98
N LYS A 44 15.12 -2.62 9.20
CA LYS A 44 15.62 -3.97 9.48
C LYS A 44 14.61 -5.05 9.06
N ALA A 45 13.33 -4.84 9.32
CA ALA A 45 12.30 -5.79 8.88
C ALA A 45 12.21 -5.87 7.35
N MET A 46 12.47 -4.79 6.61
CA MET A 46 12.48 -4.82 5.14
C MET A 46 13.74 -5.49 4.59
N GLU A 47 14.88 -5.38 5.27
CA GLU A 47 16.09 -6.15 4.96
C GLU A 47 15.84 -7.66 5.10
N ASP A 48 15.23 -8.08 6.23
CA ASP A 48 14.91 -9.48 6.50
C ASP A 48 13.91 -10.06 5.46
N LEU A 49 13.02 -9.23 4.92
CA LEU A 49 12.00 -9.62 3.95
C LEU A 49 12.43 -9.47 2.48
N GLU A 50 13.60 -8.89 2.20
CA GLU A 50 14.02 -8.53 0.85
C GLU A 50 13.99 -9.74 -0.09
N GLN A 51 14.61 -10.84 0.31
CA GLN A 51 14.76 -12.02 -0.56
C GLN A 51 13.40 -12.62 -0.92
N ASP A 52 12.52 -12.77 0.07
CA ASP A 52 11.18 -13.29 -0.16
C ASP A 52 10.36 -12.35 -1.03
N ALA A 53 10.55 -11.04 -0.88
CA ALA A 53 9.87 -10.06 -1.72
C ALA A 53 10.40 -10.07 -3.16
N CYS A 54 11.71 -10.27 -3.37
CA CYS A 54 12.28 -10.47 -4.70
C CYS A 54 11.75 -11.74 -5.38
N ARG A 55 11.52 -12.83 -4.63
CA ARG A 55 10.93 -14.08 -5.15
C ARG A 55 9.52 -13.90 -5.71
N CYS A 56 8.81 -12.82 -5.37
CA CYS A 56 7.52 -12.50 -5.98
C CYS A 56 7.63 -12.00 -7.43
N TYR A 57 8.80 -11.56 -7.88
CA TYR A 57 9.00 -11.00 -9.23
C TYR A 57 10.02 -11.78 -10.07
N TRP A 58 10.98 -12.44 -9.43
CA TRP A 58 12.07 -13.14 -10.12
C TRP A 58 12.29 -14.54 -9.55
N ASP A 59 12.35 -15.52 -10.45
CA ASP A 59 12.70 -16.91 -10.11
C ASP A 59 14.14 -17.04 -9.55
N ASN A 60 15.04 -16.14 -9.96
CA ASN A 60 16.45 -16.08 -9.51
C ASN A 60 16.68 -14.89 -8.55
N ALA A 61 15.88 -14.79 -7.50
CA ALA A 61 15.90 -13.66 -6.56
C ALA A 61 17.29 -13.32 -5.98
N GLU A 62 18.16 -14.32 -5.78
CA GLU A 62 19.52 -14.14 -5.26
C GLU A 62 20.41 -13.25 -6.14
N GLN A 63 20.11 -13.16 -7.44
CA GLN A 63 20.85 -12.33 -8.41
C GLN A 63 20.26 -10.91 -8.55
N HIS A 64 19.06 -10.70 -8.03
CA HIS A 64 18.29 -9.46 -8.16
C HIS A 64 18.06 -8.72 -6.83
N SER A 65 18.39 -9.36 -5.70
CA SER A 65 18.48 -8.69 -4.40
C SER A 65 19.47 -7.53 -4.52
N ASN A 66 18.95 -6.32 -4.30
CA ASN A 66 19.70 -5.09 -4.40
C ASN A 66 19.19 -4.16 -3.31
N HIS A 67 20.15 -3.56 -2.61
CA HIS A 67 19.95 -2.52 -1.61
C HIS A 67 18.96 -1.42 -2.03
N ARG A 68 18.80 -1.13 -3.33
CA ARG A 68 17.79 -0.18 -3.82
C ARG A 68 16.36 -0.64 -3.54
N PHE A 69 16.04 -1.93 -3.69
CA PHE A 69 14.71 -2.47 -3.45
C PHE A 69 14.33 -2.35 -1.97
N VAL A 70 15.22 -2.75 -1.07
CA VAL A 70 15.10 -2.55 0.39
C VAL A 70 14.91 -1.09 0.76
N ARG A 71 15.62 -0.17 0.11
CA ARG A 71 15.53 1.26 0.44
C ARG A 71 14.21 1.89 0.03
N MET A 72 13.52 1.36 -0.98
CA MET A 72 12.25 1.90 -1.47
C MET A 72 11.05 1.26 -0.77
N MET A 73 11.17 -0.02 -0.38
CA MET A 73 10.11 -0.80 0.25
C MET A 73 9.50 -0.18 1.53
N PRO A 74 10.26 0.30 2.53
CA PRO A 74 9.68 0.91 3.72
C PRO A 74 8.98 2.22 3.39
N ALA A 75 9.55 3.07 2.53
CA ALA A 75 8.91 4.34 2.18
C ALA A 75 7.58 4.14 1.45
N ASP A 76 7.58 3.30 0.41
CA ASP A 76 6.37 3.01 -0.38
C ASP A 76 5.35 2.20 0.43
N GLY A 77 5.81 1.20 1.17
CA GLY A 77 4.93 0.35 1.98
C GLY A 77 4.29 1.11 3.15
N CYS A 78 5.05 1.97 3.85
CA CYS A 78 4.50 2.83 4.88
C CYS A 78 3.51 3.83 4.32
N PHE A 79 3.78 4.41 3.15
CA PHE A 79 2.83 5.28 2.45
C PHE A 79 1.50 4.56 2.19
N ILE A 80 1.56 3.33 1.67
CA ILE A 80 0.37 2.52 1.39
C ILE A 80 -0.41 2.21 2.68
N VAL A 81 0.27 1.73 3.71
CA VAL A 81 -0.32 1.40 5.01
C VAL A 81 -1.04 2.61 5.62
N GLU A 82 -0.36 3.75 5.67
CA GLU A 82 -0.90 4.97 6.23
C GLU A 82 -2.04 5.54 5.37
N LEU A 83 -1.94 5.46 4.04
CA LEU A 83 -3.01 5.86 3.13
C LEU A 83 -4.29 5.06 3.42
N LEU A 84 -4.17 3.74 3.59
CA LEU A 84 -5.30 2.87 3.90
C LEU A 84 -5.92 3.18 5.27
N ARG A 85 -5.10 3.51 6.28
CA ARG A 85 -5.57 3.93 7.61
C ARG A 85 -6.32 5.25 7.56
N GLU A 86 -5.75 6.25 6.89
CA GLU A 86 -6.34 7.59 6.75
C GLU A 86 -7.74 7.52 6.12
N LEU A 87 -7.91 6.60 5.15
CA LEU A 87 -9.13 6.47 4.36
C LEU A 87 -10.18 5.56 4.98
N LYS A 88 -9.91 4.95 6.14
CA LYS A 88 -10.84 4.08 6.89
C LYS A 88 -12.20 4.75 7.16
N HIS A 89 -12.22 6.06 7.43
CA HIS A 89 -13.42 6.81 7.82
C HIS A 89 -14.01 7.66 6.67
N ASN A 90 -14.13 7.07 5.48
CA ASN A 90 -14.82 7.68 4.32
C ASN A 90 -14.32 9.10 3.97
N PHE A 91 -13.00 9.31 3.95
CA PHE A 91 -12.36 10.56 3.51
C PHE A 91 -12.59 11.80 4.40
N GLN A 92 -13.36 11.68 5.49
CA GLN A 92 -13.68 12.85 6.33
C GLN A 92 -12.46 13.36 7.12
N CYS A 93 -11.47 12.50 7.36
CA CYS A 93 -10.29 12.81 8.17
C CYS A 93 -8.96 12.76 7.40
N ALA A 94 -8.99 12.89 6.07
CA ALA A 94 -7.79 12.77 5.22
C ALA A 94 -7.34 14.13 4.62
N PRO A 95 -6.83 15.08 5.42
CA PRO A 95 -6.56 16.45 4.98
C PRO A 95 -5.52 16.54 3.86
N PHE A 96 -4.62 15.56 3.76
CA PHE A 96 -3.56 15.56 2.75
C PHE A 96 -4.00 14.88 1.43
N VAL A 97 -4.98 13.99 1.45
CA VAL A 97 -5.40 13.20 0.28
C VAL A 97 -6.50 13.94 -0.48
N LYS A 98 -6.18 14.46 -1.66
CA LYS A 98 -7.16 15.14 -2.50
C LYS A 98 -8.05 14.13 -3.22
N ARG A 99 -9.36 14.39 -3.32
CA ARG A 99 -10.35 13.47 -3.93
C ARG A 99 -9.99 13.05 -5.36
N TRP A 100 -9.37 13.94 -6.15
CA TRP A 100 -8.96 13.66 -7.52
C TRP A 100 -7.80 12.65 -7.61
N MET A 101 -7.03 12.43 -6.54
CA MET A 101 -5.91 11.48 -6.50
C MET A 101 -6.39 10.04 -6.37
N LEU A 102 -7.60 9.83 -5.83
CA LEU A 102 -8.09 8.50 -5.46
C LEU A 102 -8.24 7.52 -6.64
N PRO A 103 -8.76 7.91 -7.81
CA PRO A 103 -8.80 7.00 -8.96
C PRO A 103 -7.39 6.53 -9.36
N THR A 104 -6.44 7.46 -9.45
CA THR A 104 -5.03 7.14 -9.76
C THR A 104 -4.42 6.23 -8.73
N LEU A 105 -4.52 6.56 -7.43
CA LEU A 105 -4.01 5.72 -6.34
C LEU A 105 -4.58 4.31 -6.36
N ARG A 106 -5.88 4.15 -6.63
CA ARG A 106 -6.50 2.82 -6.71
C ARG A 106 -5.95 1.99 -7.86
N TRP A 107 -5.79 2.61 -9.04
CA TRP A 107 -5.22 1.91 -10.18
C TRP A 107 -3.76 1.57 -9.95
N ASP A 108 -2.94 2.51 -9.48
CA ASP A 108 -1.52 2.29 -9.20
C ASP A 108 -1.31 1.14 -8.21
N LEU A 109 -2.15 1.04 -7.18
CA LEU A 109 -2.07 -0.02 -6.17
C LEU A 109 -2.63 -1.38 -6.62
N ILE A 110 -3.37 -1.45 -7.74
CA ILE A 110 -3.86 -2.69 -8.34
C ILE A 110 -3.00 -3.13 -9.55
N MET A 111 -2.20 -2.23 -10.13
CA MET A 111 -1.31 -2.56 -11.24
C MET A 111 -0.09 -3.34 -10.73
N LEU A 112 0.14 -4.54 -11.28
CA LEU A 112 1.17 -5.50 -10.81
C LEU A 112 2.59 -4.93 -10.83
N GLU A 113 2.89 -4.03 -11.77
CA GLU A 113 4.26 -3.54 -12.02
C GLU A 113 4.88 -2.80 -10.82
N ASN A 114 4.07 -2.26 -9.90
CA ASN A 114 4.55 -1.47 -8.76
C ASN A 114 4.03 -1.97 -7.41
N GLN A 115 3.42 -3.16 -7.34
CA GLN A 115 2.81 -3.64 -6.11
C GLN A 115 3.81 -4.34 -5.21
N LEU A 116 4.06 -3.79 -4.03
CA LEU A 116 4.71 -4.54 -2.96
C LEU A 116 3.92 -5.82 -2.61
N PRO A 117 4.59 -6.91 -2.23
CA PRO A 117 3.92 -8.09 -1.73
C PRO A 117 3.09 -7.78 -0.48
N LEU A 118 1.96 -8.45 -0.32
CA LEU A 118 1.02 -8.22 0.78
C LEU A 118 1.68 -8.50 2.13
N PHE A 119 2.55 -9.50 2.24
CA PHE A 119 3.24 -9.81 3.50
C PHE A 119 4.19 -8.69 3.96
N VAL A 120 4.80 -7.96 3.01
CA VAL A 120 5.60 -6.76 3.31
C VAL A 120 4.71 -5.71 3.94
N LEU A 121 3.55 -5.45 3.33
CA LEU A 121 2.59 -4.46 3.81
C LEU A 121 1.98 -4.88 5.15
N GLN A 122 1.71 -6.17 5.37
CA GLN A 122 1.25 -6.71 6.64
C GLN A 122 2.30 -6.47 7.73
N LYS A 123 3.57 -6.77 7.44
CA LYS A 123 4.66 -6.54 8.41
C LYS A 123 4.79 -5.07 8.78
N LEU A 124 4.75 -4.18 7.79
CA LEU A 124 4.76 -2.74 8.05
C LEU A 124 3.52 -2.30 8.83
N PHE A 125 2.33 -2.81 8.50
CA PHE A 125 1.09 -2.51 9.22
C PHE A 125 1.17 -2.90 10.70
N GLU A 126 1.81 -4.03 11.02
CA GLU A 126 2.06 -4.45 12.40
C GLU A 126 3.06 -3.56 13.12
N LEU A 127 4.20 -3.25 12.48
CA LEU A 127 5.26 -2.42 13.05
C LEU A 127 4.83 -0.98 13.30
N THR A 128 3.92 -0.47 12.46
CA THR A 128 3.42 0.90 12.56
C THR A 128 2.14 1.02 13.40
N LYS A 129 1.65 -0.08 13.96
CA LYS A 129 0.37 -0.14 14.66
C LYS A 129 0.37 0.69 15.94
N GLY A 130 -0.61 1.58 16.08
CA GLY A 130 -0.85 2.30 17.32
C GLY A 130 -1.57 1.43 18.36
N SER A 131 -1.49 1.80 19.64
CA SER A 131 -2.13 1.08 20.77
C SER A 131 -3.65 0.92 20.65
N GLU A 132 -4.32 1.72 19.81
CA GLU A 132 -5.79 1.72 19.66
C GLU A 132 -6.31 0.88 18.47
N GLU A 133 -5.45 0.32 17.61
CA GLU A 133 -5.86 -0.30 16.34
C GLU A 133 -6.23 -1.80 16.43
N SER A 134 -6.89 -2.24 17.50
CA SER A 134 -7.05 -3.68 17.80
C SER A 134 -8.01 -4.46 16.90
N ARG A 135 -8.89 -3.80 16.11
CA ARG A 135 -10.02 -4.48 15.43
C ARG A 135 -10.01 -4.49 13.91
N THR A 136 -9.01 -3.89 13.25
CA THR A 136 -9.01 -3.77 11.78
C THR A 136 -7.73 -4.35 11.20
N CYS A 137 -7.84 -5.20 10.18
CA CYS A 137 -6.70 -5.74 9.45
C CYS A 137 -6.47 -4.99 8.13
N LEU A 138 -5.26 -5.11 7.58
CA LEU A 138 -4.84 -4.42 6.36
C LEU A 138 -5.73 -4.75 5.17
N GLU A 139 -6.12 -6.02 5.01
CA GLU A 139 -6.92 -6.51 3.90
C GLU A 139 -8.31 -5.90 3.89
N GLN A 140 -8.92 -5.74 5.06
CA GLN A 140 -10.22 -5.08 5.18
C GLN A 140 -10.14 -3.61 4.76
N LEU A 141 -9.07 -2.91 5.14
CA LEU A 141 -8.84 -1.53 4.70
C LEU A 141 -8.63 -1.45 3.19
N ALA A 142 -7.83 -2.36 2.63
CA ALA A 142 -7.58 -2.45 1.19
C ALA A 142 -8.89 -2.70 0.41
N LEU A 143 -9.70 -3.67 0.83
CA LEU A 143 -11.00 -3.96 0.22
C LEU A 143 -11.95 -2.76 0.28
N CYS A 144 -12.05 -2.07 1.42
CA CYS A 144 -12.82 -0.83 1.53
C CYS A 144 -12.30 0.26 0.59
N PHE A 145 -10.98 0.39 0.46
CA PHE A 145 -10.35 1.36 -0.42
C PHE A 145 -10.64 1.07 -1.90
N PHE A 146 -10.60 -0.19 -2.32
CA PHE A 146 -10.85 -0.61 -3.71
C PHE A 146 -12.34 -0.78 -4.05
N ASN A 147 -13.24 -0.80 -3.07
CA ASN A 147 -14.68 -0.99 -3.28
C ASN A 147 -15.29 -0.12 -4.40
N PRO A 148 -14.92 1.16 -4.59
CA PRO A 148 -15.44 1.96 -5.69
C PRO A 148 -15.10 1.44 -7.09
N LEU A 149 -14.07 0.61 -7.25
CA LEU A 149 -13.76 -0.06 -8.52
C LEU A 149 -14.66 -1.27 -8.79
N LEU A 150 -15.29 -1.84 -7.75
CA LEU A 150 -16.06 -3.07 -7.89
C LEU A 150 -17.40 -2.85 -8.61
N GLN A 151 -17.91 -1.61 -8.70
CA GLN A 151 -19.25 -1.27 -9.23
C GLN A 151 -20.40 -2.18 -8.73
N SER A 152 -20.16 -2.96 -7.68
CA SER A 152 -20.97 -4.11 -7.28
C SER A 152 -21.47 -3.85 -5.88
N GLN A 153 -22.77 -4.03 -5.67
CA GLN A 153 -23.46 -3.94 -4.38
C GLN A 153 -23.04 -5.05 -3.38
N ARG A 154 -21.84 -5.63 -3.54
CA ARG A 154 -21.32 -6.64 -2.62
C ARG A 154 -20.63 -5.93 -1.47
N ASP A 155 -21.13 -6.16 -0.26
CA ASP A 155 -20.49 -5.70 0.96
C ASP A 155 -19.06 -6.26 1.00
N ALA A 156 -18.06 -5.38 0.82
CA ALA A 156 -16.64 -5.70 1.02
C ALA A 156 -16.33 -6.29 2.41
N ARG A 157 -17.30 -6.22 3.34
CA ARG A 157 -17.29 -6.80 4.68
C ARG A 157 -17.52 -8.32 4.70
N ALA A 158 -17.93 -8.94 3.59
CA ALA A 158 -18.26 -10.36 3.51
C ALA A 158 -17.10 -11.26 3.03
N VAL A 159 -15.89 -10.71 2.82
CA VAL A 159 -14.72 -11.55 2.50
C VAL A 159 -14.29 -12.28 3.77
N ASN A 160 -14.60 -13.56 3.86
CA ASN A 160 -14.25 -14.42 4.99
C ASN A 160 -12.72 -14.56 5.12
N ALA A 161 -12.22 -14.68 6.35
CA ALA A 161 -10.79 -14.88 6.65
C ALA A 161 -10.16 -16.06 5.89
N GLN A 162 -10.94 -17.10 5.57
CA GLN A 162 -10.50 -18.22 4.72
C GLN A 162 -10.14 -17.80 3.27
N GLY A 163 -10.81 -16.79 2.70
CA GLY A 163 -10.53 -16.32 1.34
C GLY A 163 -9.26 -15.47 1.21
N ILE A 164 -8.69 -15.05 2.34
CA ILE A 164 -7.48 -14.22 2.42
C ILE A 164 -6.21 -15.08 2.45
N GLN A 165 -6.32 -16.39 2.73
CA GLN A 165 -5.17 -17.29 2.73
C GLN A 165 -4.51 -17.37 1.33
N ASN A 166 -3.18 -17.37 1.28
CA ASN A 166 -2.34 -17.37 0.07
C ASN A 166 -2.60 -16.20 -0.88
N THR A 167 -2.58 -14.97 -0.38
CA THR A 167 -2.76 -13.77 -1.20
C THR A 167 -1.42 -13.03 -1.27
N LEU A 168 -0.81 -12.97 -2.45
CA LEU A 168 0.53 -12.42 -2.62
C LEU A 168 0.51 -10.91 -2.83
N HIS A 169 -0.52 -10.38 -3.50
CA HIS A 169 -0.63 -8.95 -3.83
C HIS A 169 -2.06 -8.43 -3.62
N PHE A 170 -2.25 -7.10 -3.58
CA PHE A 170 -3.60 -6.51 -3.51
C PHE A 170 -4.45 -6.85 -4.72
N LEU A 171 -3.86 -7.05 -5.90
CA LEU A 171 -4.61 -7.53 -7.06
C LEU A 171 -5.23 -8.91 -6.81
N ASP A 172 -4.50 -9.81 -6.16
CA ASP A 172 -5.02 -11.15 -5.83
C ASP A 172 -6.15 -11.05 -4.82
N LEU A 173 -5.99 -10.19 -3.81
CA LEU A 173 -7.02 -9.91 -2.81
C LEU A 173 -8.29 -9.37 -3.48
N PHE A 174 -8.13 -8.41 -4.38
CA PHE A 174 -9.20 -7.79 -5.13
C PHE A 174 -9.90 -8.82 -6.04
N ARG A 175 -9.17 -9.66 -6.77
CA ARG A 175 -9.72 -10.74 -7.60
C ARG A 175 -10.54 -11.73 -6.80
N LYS A 176 -10.02 -12.21 -5.66
CA LYS A 176 -10.72 -13.13 -4.77
C LYS A 176 -12.00 -12.52 -4.19
N SER A 177 -12.05 -11.21 -3.98
CA SER A 177 -13.26 -10.53 -3.51
C SER A 177 -14.39 -10.46 -4.55
N ILE A 178 -14.07 -10.59 -5.85
CA ILE A 178 -15.04 -10.55 -6.95
C ILE A 178 -15.59 -11.94 -7.28
N LEU A 179 -14.71 -12.94 -7.20
CA LEU A 179 -15.05 -14.31 -7.52
C LEU A 179 -16.00 -14.90 -6.45
N PRO A 180 -17.11 -15.56 -6.84
CA PRO A 180 -17.94 -16.26 -5.88
C PRO A 180 -17.13 -17.35 -5.19
N SER A 181 -17.25 -17.45 -3.86
CA SER A 181 -16.76 -18.59 -3.09
C SER A 181 -17.46 -19.85 -3.59
N LEU A 182 -16.70 -20.79 -4.18
CA LEU A 182 -17.16 -22.12 -4.58
C LEU A 182 -17.57 -22.96 -3.37
#